data_AF-A0A077LJE2-F1
#
_entry.id   AF-A0A077LJE2-F1
#
_cell.length_a   1.000
_cell.length_b   1.000
_cell.length_c   1.000
_cell.angle_alpha   90.00
_cell.angle_beta   90.00
_cell.angle_gamma   90.00
#
_symmetry.space_group_name_H-M   'P 1'
#
loop_
_entity.id
_entity.type
_entity.pdbx_description
1 polymer ?
#
loop_
_entity_poly.entity_id
_entity_poly.type
_entity_poly.pdbx_seq_one_letter_code
_entity_poly.pdbx_strand_id
1 'polypeptide(L)'
;MNSSAHSLPAKTLKERVLHAVAFETIGVIICAPILAWVMDRSIGSMGALTVMISTVAMLWNMLFNLLFDRIRARMGFNMTLTNRTLHALCFEAGLILAVVPLAAWWLSISLVQAFWLDIGVLLFFLPYTMAFNWAWDGARERLLANRPVQRYN
;
A
#
# COMPACT_ATOMS: atom_id res chain seq x y z
N MET A 1 -39.53 -4.60 1.11
CA MET A 1 -38.56 -3.73 0.42
C MET A 1 -37.20 -4.43 0.44
N ASN A 2 -36.89 -5.19 -0.62
CA ASN A 2 -35.62 -5.89 -0.75
C ASN A 2 -34.60 -4.94 -1.39
N SER A 3 -33.68 -4.40 -0.59
CA SER A 3 -32.48 -3.75 -1.11
C SER A 3 -31.56 -4.83 -1.67
N SER A 4 -31.72 -5.16 -2.96
CA SER A 4 -30.74 -5.93 -3.71
C SER A 4 -29.47 -5.09 -3.85
N ALA A 5 -28.62 -5.11 -2.83
CA ALA A 5 -27.27 -4.60 -2.91
C ALA A 5 -26.58 -5.37 -4.03
N HIS A 6 -26.34 -4.70 -5.17
CA HIS A 6 -25.49 -5.22 -6.23
C HIS A 6 -24.09 -5.41 -5.66
N SER A 7 -23.79 -6.60 -5.14
CA SER A 7 -22.43 -6.97 -4.78
C SER A 7 -21.65 -7.11 -6.08
N LEU A 8 -20.74 -6.16 -6.33
CA LEU A 8 -19.83 -6.25 -7.47
C LEU A 8 -19.11 -7.61 -7.41
N PRO A 9 -18.98 -8.33 -8.54
CA PRO A 9 -18.33 -9.63 -8.56
C PRO A 9 -16.91 -9.53 -7.97
N ALA A 10 -16.46 -10.58 -7.30
CA ALA A 10 -15.16 -10.59 -6.64
C ALA A 10 -14.02 -10.29 -7.64
N LYS A 11 -13.08 -9.40 -7.25
CA LYS A 11 -11.93 -8.99 -8.10
C LYS A 11 -11.14 -10.24 -8.53
N THR A 12 -11.05 -10.47 -9.83
CA THR A 12 -10.30 -11.60 -10.42
C THR A 12 -8.80 -11.47 -10.13
N LEU A 13 -8.04 -12.57 -10.19
CA LEU A 13 -6.57 -12.51 -10.02
C LEU A 13 -5.92 -11.54 -11.02
N LYS A 14 -6.41 -11.48 -12.26
CA LYS A 14 -5.94 -10.54 -13.29
C LYS A 14 -6.18 -9.08 -12.88
N GLU A 15 -7.37 -8.76 -12.36
CA GLU A 15 -7.69 -7.41 -11.87
C GLU A 15 -6.80 -7.01 -10.69
N ARG A 16 -6.49 -7.95 -9.78
CA ARG A 16 -5.62 -7.70 -8.63
C ARG A 16 -4.18 -7.41 -9.05
N VAL A 17 -3.66 -8.19 -9.99
CA VAL A 17 -2.31 -7.96 -10.53
C VAL A 17 -2.24 -6.63 -11.28
N LEU A 18 -3.22 -6.34 -12.15
CA LEU A 18 -3.26 -5.07 -12.88
C LEU A 18 -3.35 -3.87 -11.92
N HIS A 19 -4.18 -3.97 -10.88
CA HIS A 19 -4.28 -2.95 -9.84
C HIS A 19 -2.94 -2.73 -9.13
N ALA A 20 -2.29 -3.81 -8.69
CA ALA A 20 -1.00 -3.73 -7.99
C ALA A 20 0.09 -3.12 -8.88
N VAL A 21 0.21 -3.58 -10.13
CA VAL A 21 1.20 -3.06 -11.08
C VAL A 21 0.92 -1.60 -11.43
N ALA A 22 -0.34 -1.21 -11.64
CA ALA A 22 -0.70 0.18 -11.92
C ALA A 22 -0.40 1.10 -10.74
N PHE A 23 -0.74 0.67 -9.52
CA PHE A 23 -0.42 1.38 -8.28
C PHE A 23 1.09 1.59 -8.15
N GLU A 24 1.88 0.52 -8.28
CA GLU A 24 3.32 0.61 -8.12
C GLU A 24 3.97 1.49 -9.21
N THR A 25 3.56 1.31 -10.47
CA THR A 25 4.11 2.08 -11.60
C THR A 25 3.83 3.57 -11.46
N ILE A 26 2.59 3.95 -11.15
CA ILE A 26 2.22 5.36 -10.97
C ILE A 26 2.90 5.94 -9.73
N GLY A 27 2.94 5.18 -8.64
CA GLY A 27 3.64 5.56 -7.42
C GLY A 27 5.11 5.87 -7.68
N VAL A 28 5.83 5.01 -8.39
CA VAL A 28 7.25 5.21 -8.75
C VAL A 28 7.43 6.43 -9.66
N ILE A 29 6.60 6.58 -10.70
CA ILE A 29 6.69 7.71 -11.64
C ILE A 29 6.55 9.06 -10.94
N ILE A 30 5.72 9.14 -9.90
CA ILE A 30 5.49 10.38 -9.15
C ILE A 30 6.50 10.55 -8.02
N CYS A 31 6.74 9.49 -7.24
CA CYS A 31 7.55 9.55 -6.03
C CYS A 31 9.05 9.69 -6.36
N ALA A 32 9.56 8.98 -7.36
CA ALA A 32 10.98 8.98 -7.67
C ALA A 32 11.53 10.36 -8.07
N PRO A 33 10.86 11.17 -8.91
CA PRO A 33 11.30 12.55 -9.18
C PRO A 33 11.25 13.46 -7.95
N ILE A 34 10.22 13.33 -7.10
CA ILE A 34 10.10 14.13 -5.87
C ILE A 34 11.27 13.80 -4.92
N LEU A 35 11.51 12.50 -4.69
CA LEU A 35 12.62 12.05 -3.86
C LEU A 35 13.98 12.45 -4.43
N ALA A 36 14.16 12.36 -5.74
CA ALA A 36 15.39 12.76 -6.42
C ALA A 36 15.67 14.25 -6.22
N TRP A 37 14.64 15.09 -6.31
CA TRP A 37 14.74 16.52 -6.08
C TRP A 37 15.04 16.86 -4.62
N VAL A 38 14.35 16.22 -3.66
CA VAL A 38 14.54 16.49 -2.22
C VAL A 38 15.90 16.00 -1.71
N MET A 39 16.38 14.87 -2.22
CA MET A 39 17.61 14.22 -1.75
C MET A 39 18.85 14.56 -2.59
N ASP A 40 18.69 15.37 -3.65
CA ASP A 40 19.74 15.73 -4.61
C ASP A 40 20.47 14.48 -5.18
N ARG A 41 19.69 13.49 -5.63
CA ARG A 41 20.20 12.24 -6.22
C ARG A 41 19.57 11.97 -7.58
N SER A 42 20.13 11.02 -8.32
CA SER A 42 19.58 10.61 -9.61
C SER A 42 18.19 9.97 -9.48
N ILE A 43 17.33 10.24 -10.46
CA ILE A 43 15.98 9.65 -10.55
C ILE A 43 16.06 8.11 -10.59
N GLY A 44 17.08 7.55 -11.25
CA GLY A 44 17.29 6.09 -11.29
C GLY A 44 17.54 5.49 -9.90
N SER A 45 18.38 6.12 -9.08
CA SER A 45 18.66 5.66 -7.71
C SER A 45 17.41 5.76 -6.82
N MET A 46 16.63 6.83 -6.97
CA MET A 46 15.40 7.02 -6.21
C MET A 46 14.27 6.12 -6.68
N GLY A 47 14.16 5.86 -7.97
CA GLY A 47 13.21 4.87 -8.51
C GLY A 47 13.51 3.48 -7.98
N ALA A 48 14.78 3.07 -7.98
CA ALA A 48 15.20 1.81 -7.38
C ALA A 48 14.85 1.76 -5.88
N LEU A 49 15.14 2.83 -5.13
CA LEU A 49 14.77 2.92 -3.72
C LEU A 49 13.26 2.82 -3.50
N THR A 50 12.44 3.53 -4.28
CA THR A 50 10.98 3.47 -4.18
C THR A 50 10.46 2.05 -4.41
N VAL A 51 10.98 1.34 -5.42
CA VAL A 51 10.63 -0.06 -5.70
C VAL A 51 11.08 -1.00 -4.58
N MET A 52 12.27 -0.78 -4.01
CA MET A 52 12.75 -1.56 -2.87
C MET A 52 11.86 -1.36 -1.64
N ILE A 53 11.52 -0.11 -1.32
CA ILE A 53 10.64 0.24 -0.19
C ILE A 53 9.24 -0.33 -0.40
N SER A 54 8.63 -0.17 -1.58
CA SER A 54 7.29 -0.73 -1.87
C SER A 54 7.27 -2.24 -1.74
N THR A 55 8.31 -2.92 -2.24
CA THR A 55 8.45 -4.37 -2.13
C THR A 55 8.56 -4.81 -0.66
N VAL A 56 9.43 -4.17 0.11
CA VAL A 56 9.59 -4.46 1.55
C VAL A 56 8.29 -4.20 2.30
N ALA A 57 7.60 -3.08 2.03
CA ALA A 57 6.33 -2.74 2.64
C ALA A 57 5.23 -3.76 2.32
N MET A 58 5.14 -4.22 1.07
CA MET A 58 4.19 -5.24 0.65
C MET A 58 4.46 -6.58 1.35
N LEU A 59 5.72 -7.02 1.39
CA LEU A 59 6.10 -8.27 2.05
C LEU A 59 5.87 -8.19 3.55
N TRP A 60 6.23 -7.07 4.19
CA TRP A 60 5.97 -6.82 5.60
C TRP A 60 4.48 -6.83 5.90
N ASN A 61 3.66 -6.16 5.09
CA ASN A 61 2.22 -6.16 5.25
C ASN A 61 1.61 -7.56 5.17
N MET A 62 2.04 -8.38 4.21
CA MET A 62 1.59 -9.76 4.12
C MET A 62 2.03 -10.57 5.34
N LEU A 63 3.30 -10.49 5.73
CA LEU A 63 3.85 -11.23 6.87
C LEU A 63 3.17 -10.84 8.18
N PHE A 64 3.01 -9.55 8.43
CA PHE A 64 2.41 -9.02 9.63
C PHE A 64 0.94 -9.41 9.76
N ASN A 65 0.16 -9.27 8.68
CA ASN A 65 -1.24 -9.71 8.66
C ASN A 65 -1.35 -11.22 8.94
N LEU A 66 -0.50 -12.05 8.33
CA LEU A 66 -0.48 -13.50 8.59
C LEU A 66 -0.14 -13.83 10.04
N LEU A 67 0.85 -13.14 10.62
CA LEU A 67 1.24 -13.36 12.02
C LEU A 67 0.14 -12.92 12.97
N PHE A 68 -0.45 -11.75 12.73
CA PHE A 68 -1.52 -11.19 13.54
C PHE A 68 -2.78 -12.06 13.48
N ASP A 69 -3.15 -12.56 12.31
CA ASP A 69 -4.28 -13.48 12.14
C ASP A 69 -4.07 -14.78 12.93
N ARG A 70 -2.86 -15.35 12.92
CA ARG A 70 -2.52 -16.53 13.72
C ARG A 70 -2.59 -16.24 15.22
N ILE A 71 -2.04 -15.11 15.66
CA ILE A 71 -2.06 -14.68 17.06
C ILE A 71 -3.51 -14.48 17.52
N ARG A 72 -4.33 -13.85 16.69
CA ARG A 72 -5.76 -13.64 16.95
C ARG A 72 -6.53 -14.95 17.01
N ALA A 73 -6.27 -15.88 16.08
CA ALA A 73 -6.89 -17.20 16.07
C ALA A 73 -6.55 -18.02 17.34
N ARG A 74 -5.34 -17.83 17.91
CA ARG A 74 -4.91 -18.50 19.14
C ARG A 74 -5.42 -17.83 20.43
N MET A 75 -5.43 -16.50 20.49
CA MET A 75 -5.74 -15.75 21.72
C MET A 75 -7.19 -15.28 21.80
N GLY A 76 -7.96 -15.31 20.70
CA GLY A 76 -9.40 -15.06 20.70
C GLY A 76 -9.83 -13.64 21.10
N PHE A 77 -8.97 -12.63 20.96
CA PHE A 77 -9.27 -11.27 21.39
C PHE A 77 -10.05 -10.46 20.34
N ASN A 78 -10.91 -9.55 20.82
CA ASN A 78 -11.71 -8.65 20.00
C ASN A 78 -10.89 -7.44 19.53
N MET A 79 -11.17 -6.92 18.33
CA MET A 79 -10.57 -5.66 17.84
C MET A 79 -11.27 -4.44 18.43
N THR A 80 -11.07 -4.24 19.73
CA THR A 80 -11.37 -2.98 20.41
C THR A 80 -10.51 -1.85 19.83
N LEU A 81 -10.88 -0.60 20.10
CA LEU A 81 -10.10 0.56 19.63
C LEU A 81 -8.64 0.47 20.08
N THR A 82 -8.39 0.08 21.33
CA THR A 82 -7.05 -0.14 21.88
C THR A 82 -6.25 -1.16 21.08
N ASN A 83 -6.86 -2.31 20.76
CA ASN A 83 -6.19 -3.38 20.02
C ASN A 83 -5.90 -2.98 18.56
N ARG A 84 -6.77 -2.16 17.95
CA ARG A 84 -6.51 -1.58 16.62
C ARG A 84 -5.35 -0.59 16.65
N THR A 85 -5.30 0.28 17.65
CA THR A 85 -4.19 1.23 17.82
C THR A 85 -2.88 0.49 18.06
N LEU A 86 -2.87 -0.51 18.95
CA LEU A 86 -1.68 -1.33 19.19
C LEU A 86 -1.23 -2.06 17.92
N HIS A 87 -2.17 -2.64 17.17
CA HIS A 87 -1.89 -3.29 15.89
C HIS A 87 -1.25 -2.33 14.88
N ALA A 88 -1.80 -1.13 14.72
CA ALA A 88 -1.25 -0.11 13.84
C ALA A 88 0.15 0.35 14.28
N LEU A 89 0.35 0.58 15.59
CA LEU A 89 1.65 0.96 16.13
C LEU A 89 2.71 -0.14 15.94
N CYS A 90 2.36 -1.41 16.16
CA CYS A 90 3.27 -2.54 15.94
C CYS A 90 3.59 -2.72 14.44
N PHE A 91 2.60 -2.53 13.57
CA PHE A 91 2.80 -2.56 12.12
C PHE A 91 3.82 -1.51 11.69
N GLU A 92 3.57 -0.27 12.11
CA GLU A 92 4.35 0.90 11.74
C GLU A 92 5.78 0.81 12.31
N ALA A 93 5.92 0.45 13.58
CA ALA A 93 7.23 0.26 14.21
C ALA A 93 8.05 -0.82 13.50
N GLY A 94 7.43 -1.94 13.13
CA GLY A 94 8.11 -2.98 12.37
C GLY A 94 8.50 -2.55 10.96
N LEU A 95 7.65 -1.74 10.30
CA LEU A 95 7.93 -1.20 8.98
C LEU A 95 9.11 -0.22 9.04
N ILE A 96 9.13 0.71 10.01
CA ILE A 96 10.23 1.65 10.26
C ILE A 96 11.54 0.89 10.48
N LEU A 97 11.52 -0.18 11.29
CA LEU A 97 12.71 -1.01 11.54
C LEU A 97 13.24 -1.73 10.29
N ALA A 98 12.41 -1.94 9.27
CA ALA A 98 12.83 -2.53 8.00
C ALA A 98 13.27 -1.48 6.97
N VAL A 99 12.47 -0.42 6.82
CA VAL A 99 12.62 0.59 5.76
C VAL A 99 13.72 1.59 6.09
N VAL A 100 13.81 2.08 7.33
CA VAL A 100 14.78 3.12 7.71
C VAL A 100 16.22 2.64 7.56
N PRO A 101 16.62 1.45 8.05
CA PRO A 101 17.99 0.95 7.85
C PRO A 101 18.30 0.70 6.37
N LEU A 102 17.32 0.22 5.60
CA LEU A 102 17.48 0.00 4.16
C LEU A 102 17.76 1.31 3.42
N ALA A 103 16.97 2.35 3.69
CA ALA A 103 17.12 3.66 3.08
C ALA A 103 18.43 4.34 3.52
N ALA A 104 18.78 4.25 4.81
CA ALA A 104 20.04 4.76 5.35
C ALA A 104 21.25 4.12 4.65
N TRP A 105 21.22 2.79 4.50
CA TRP A 105 22.25 2.04 3.79
C TRP A 105 22.32 2.41 2.31
N TRP A 106 21.18 2.43 1.61
CA TRP A 106 21.13 2.71 0.17
C TRP A 106 21.60 4.12 -0.18
N LEU A 107 21.17 5.13 0.59
CA LEU A 107 21.49 6.53 0.33
C LEU A 107 22.77 7.01 1.01
N SER A 108 23.38 6.16 1.86
CA SER A 108 24.52 6.50 2.71
C SER A 108 24.24 7.74 3.57
N ILE A 109 23.06 7.78 4.19
CA ILE A 109 22.58 8.87 5.06
C ILE A 109 22.45 8.38 6.51
N SER A 110 22.30 9.30 7.46
CA SER A 110 22.09 8.92 8.86
C SER A 110 20.72 8.26 9.07
N LEU A 111 20.58 7.42 10.11
CA LEU A 111 19.29 6.82 10.48
C LEU A 111 18.22 7.88 10.75
N VAL A 112 18.60 9.04 11.29
CA VAL A 112 17.66 10.15 11.55
C VAL A 112 17.18 10.77 10.24
N GLN A 113 18.07 10.96 9.25
CA GLN A 113 17.67 11.45 7.93
C GLN A 113 16.77 10.44 7.21
N ALA A 114 17.09 9.15 7.29
CA ALA A 114 16.26 8.08 6.72
C ALA A 114 14.90 7.96 7.43
N PHE A 115 14.82 8.24 8.73
CA PHE A 115 13.55 8.30 9.47
C PHE A 115 12.68 9.47 8.99
N TRP A 116 13.25 10.66 8.77
CA TRP A 116 12.51 11.78 8.19
C TRP A 116 12.06 11.50 6.75
N LEU A 117 12.90 10.83 5.96
CA LEU A 117 12.54 10.36 4.63
C LEU A 117 11.34 9.41 4.70
N ASP A 118 11.36 8.44 5.61
CA ASP A 118 10.27 7.48 5.82
C ASP A 118 8.95 8.18 6.16
N ILE A 119 8.97 9.16 7.06
CA ILE A 119 7.79 10.00 7.35
C ILE A 119 7.29 10.72 6.08
N GLY A 120 8.20 11.30 5.29
CA GLY A 120 7.84 11.97 4.03
C GLY A 120 7.20 11.02 3.02
N VAL A 121 7.76 9.83 2.86
CA VAL A 121 7.24 8.76 2.00
C VAL A 121 5.86 8.31 2.50
N LEU A 122 5.69 8.08 3.80
CA LEU A 122 4.42 7.69 4.40
C LEU A 122 3.33 8.76 4.19
N LEU A 123 3.66 10.02 4.45
CA LEU A 123 2.73 11.14 4.24
C LEU A 123 2.35 11.33 2.76
N PHE A 124 3.21 10.92 1.82
CA PHE A 124 2.88 10.88 0.41
C PHE A 124 2.01 9.66 0.04
N PHE A 125 2.39 8.46 0.49
CA PHE A 125 1.71 7.21 0.12
C PHE A 125 0.31 7.08 0.73
N LEU A 126 0.03 7.67 1.90
CA LEU A 126 -1.31 7.66 2.51
C LEU A 126 -2.39 8.32 1.62
N PRO A 127 -2.30 9.61 1.28
CA PRO A 127 -3.27 10.27 0.40
C PRO A 127 -3.22 9.69 -1.03
N TYR A 128 -2.03 9.30 -1.52
CA TYR A 128 -1.88 8.64 -2.81
C TYR A 128 -2.69 7.34 -2.89
N THR A 129 -2.58 6.47 -1.88
CA THR A 129 -3.32 5.20 -1.83
C THR A 129 -4.82 5.42 -1.79
N MET A 130 -5.28 6.40 -1.01
CA MET A 130 -6.70 6.76 -0.97
C MET A 130 -7.21 7.26 -2.33
N ALA A 131 -6.48 8.17 -2.97
CA ALA A 131 -6.85 8.72 -4.27
C ALA A 131 -6.84 7.66 -5.38
N PHE A 132 -5.80 6.80 -5.41
CA PHE A 132 -5.70 5.73 -6.38
C PHE A 132 -6.83 4.71 -6.22
N ASN A 133 -7.10 4.26 -5.00
CA ASN A 133 -8.19 3.31 -4.74
C ASN A 133 -9.54 3.89 -5.17
N TRP A 134 -9.81 5.16 -4.84
CA TRP A 134 -11.04 5.82 -5.25
C TRP A 134 -11.18 5.92 -6.77
N ALA A 135 -10.11 6.34 -7.47
CA ALA A 135 -10.10 6.43 -8.93
C ALA A 135 -10.30 5.06 -9.59
N TRP A 136 -9.65 4.01 -9.06
CA TRP A 136 -9.77 2.65 -9.56
C TRP A 136 -11.17 2.09 -9.39
N ASP A 137 -11.73 2.21 -8.19
CA ASP A 137 -13.07 1.71 -7.91
C ASP A 137 -14.13 2.44 -8.75
N GLY A 138 -14.00 3.76 -8.93
CA GLY A 138 -14.85 4.53 -9.86
C GLY A 138 -14.71 4.12 -11.34
N ALA A 139 -13.49 3.84 -11.81
CA ALA A 139 -13.26 3.33 -13.16
C ALA A 139 -13.87 1.93 -13.36
N ARG A 140 -13.74 1.06 -12.35
CA ARG A 140 -14.29 -0.30 -12.35
C ARG A 140 -15.82 -0.30 -12.35
N GLU A 141 -16.45 0.57 -11.57
CA GLU A 141 -17.91 0.74 -11.58
C GLU A 141 -18.43 1.15 -12.96
N ARG A 142 -17.77 2.12 -13.61
CA ARG A 142 -18.13 2.56 -14.97
C ARG A 142 -17.97 1.45 -16.01
N LEU A 143 -16.89 0.67 -15.93
CA LEU A 143 -16.65 -0.45 -16.83
C LEU A 143 -17.67 -1.58 -16.66
N LEU A 144 -18.11 -1.84 -15.43
CA LEU A 144 -19.12 -2.87 -15.13
C LEU A 144 -20.54 -2.39 -15.46
N ALA A 145 -20.85 -1.10 -15.29
CA ALA A 145 -22.12 -0.50 -15.70
C ALA A 145 -22.34 -0.55 -17.22
N ASN A 146 -21.26 -0.52 -18.00
CA ASN A 146 -21.30 -0.61 -19.46
C ASN A 146 -21.31 -2.06 -20.01
N ARG A 147 -21.27 -3.09 -19.15
CA ARG A 147 -21.45 -4.46 -19.64
C ARG A 147 -22.94 -4.73 -19.87
N PRO A 148 -23.37 -5.06 -21.10
CA PRO A 148 -24.76 -5.41 -21.36
C PRO A 148 -25.13 -6.58 -20.46
N VAL A 149 -26.22 -6.45 -19.72
CA VAL A 149 -26.80 -7.52 -18.90
C VAL A 149 -27.00 -8.71 -19.82
N GLN A 150 -26.12 -9.71 -19.70
CA GLN A 150 -26.26 -10.96 -20.42
C GLN A 150 -27.42 -11.72 -19.75
N ARG A 151 -28.64 -11.38 -20.17
CA ARG A 151 -29.85 -12.13 -19.85
C ARG A 151 -29.64 -13.54 -20.42
N TYR A 152 -29.36 -14.49 -19.54
CA TYR A 152 -29.51 -15.89 -19.87
C TYR A 152 -31.00 -16.12 -20.13
N ASN A 153 -31.34 -16.47 -21.38
CA ASN A 153 -32.64 -16.97 -21.80
C ASN A 153 -32.79 -18.43 -21.36
#